data_AF-A0A949Z108-F1
#
_entry.id   AF-A0A949Z108-F1
#
_cell.length_a   1.000
_cell.length_b   1.000
_cell.length_c   1.000
_cell.angle_alpha   90.00
_cell.angle_beta   90.00
_cell.angle_gamma   90.00
#
_symmetry.space_group_name_H-M   'P 1'
#
loop_
_entity.id
_entity.type
_entity.pdbx_description
1 polymer ?
#
loop_
_entity_poly.entity_id
_entity_poly.type
_entity_poly.pdbx_seq_one_letter_code
_entity_poly.pdbx_strand_id
1 'polypeptide(L)'
;MSTPQLERLREHCHRLRLYQVEQELSARLEQAAKQELSYADFLDQLLAGEIDSKTYKHHQMRIAMARFPFQKTLESFEFKFQPSIDPKLIRELATGRYIQSGDNLLFLGPPDPET
;
A
#
# COMPACT_ATOMS: atom_id res chain seq x y z
N MET A 1 -2.21 -25.92 -20.42
CA MET A 1 -2.88 -24.82 -21.15
C MET A 1 -2.18 -24.61 -22.46
N SER A 2 -2.89 -24.41 -23.58
CA SER A 2 -2.25 -24.16 -24.86
C SER A 2 -1.51 -22.82 -24.80
N THR A 3 -0.21 -22.80 -25.09
CA THR A 3 0.63 -21.60 -25.21
C THR A 3 -0.07 -20.40 -25.88
N PRO A 4 -0.87 -20.55 -26.96
CA PRO A 4 -1.61 -19.42 -27.56
C PRO A 4 -2.71 -18.81 -26.69
N GLN A 5 -3.33 -19.57 -25.77
CA GLN A 5 -4.35 -19.03 -24.87
C GLN A 5 -3.71 -18.14 -23.80
N LEU A 6 -2.56 -18.56 -23.25
CA LEU A 6 -1.81 -17.81 -22.27
C LEU A 6 -1.32 -16.48 -22.85
N GLU A 7 -0.83 -16.50 -24.10
CA GLU A 7 -0.35 -15.28 -24.77
C GLU A 7 -1.47 -14.24 -24.96
N ARG A 8 -2.66 -14.66 -25.39
CA ARG A 8 -3.82 -13.75 -25.48
C ARG A 8 -4.22 -13.19 -24.13
N LEU A 9 -4.16 -13.99 -23.06
CA LEU A 9 -4.45 -13.49 -21.71
C LEU A 9 -3.44 -12.44 -21.26
N ARG A 10 -2.15 -12.64 -21.56
CA ARG A 10 -1.12 -11.63 -21.29
C ARG A 10 -1.36 -10.35 -22.07
N GLU A 11 -1.71 -10.44 -23.35
CA GLU A 11 -2.05 -9.28 -24.18
C GLU A 11 -3.26 -8.51 -23.62
N HIS A 12 -4.31 -9.21 -23.19
CA HIS A 12 -5.45 -8.60 -22.52
C HIS A 12 -5.05 -7.90 -21.22
N CYS A 13 -4.21 -8.54 -20.39
CA CYS A 13 -3.71 -7.95 -19.15
C CYS A 13 -2.91 -6.68 -19.45
N HIS A 14 -2.02 -6.73 -20.44
CA HIS A 14 -1.23 -5.58 -20.87
C HIS A 14 -2.12 -4.39 -21.28
N ARG A 15 -3.12 -4.65 -22.13
CA ARG A 15 -4.03 -3.63 -22.65
C ARG A 15 -4.91 -3.01 -21.56
N LEU A 16 -5.30 -3.80 -20.57
CA LEU A 16 -6.05 -3.35 -19.39
C LEU A 16 -5.13 -2.76 -18.29
N ARG A 17 -3.82 -2.74 -18.51
CA ARG A 17 -2.81 -2.31 -17.53
C ARG A 17 -2.91 -3.10 -16.21
N LEU A 18 -3.11 -4.41 -16.32
CA LEU A 18 -3.09 -5.37 -15.22
C LEU A 18 -1.67 -5.97 -15.12
N TYR A 19 -0.70 -5.12 -14.78
CA TYR A 19 0.72 -5.46 -14.92
C TYR A 19 1.19 -6.49 -13.90
N GLN A 20 0.63 -6.49 -12.69
CA GLN A 20 0.92 -7.52 -11.68
C GLN A 20 0.38 -8.87 -12.16
N VAL A 21 -0.85 -8.88 -12.65
CA VAL A 21 -1.47 -10.08 -13.22
C VAL A 21 -0.66 -10.61 -14.39
N GLU A 22 -0.25 -9.75 -15.33
CA GLU A 22 0.55 -10.14 -16.50
C GLU A 22 1.83 -10.86 -16.10
N GLN A 23 2.50 -10.41 -15.03
CA GLN A 23 3.75 -10.99 -14.54
C GLN A 23 3.53 -12.30 -13.78
N GLU A 24 2.48 -12.39 -12.97
CA GLU A 24 2.23 -13.55 -12.09
C GLU A 24 1.31 -14.61 -12.71
N LEU A 25 0.71 -14.35 -13.88
CA LEU A 25 -0.37 -15.16 -14.46
C LEU A 25 -0.04 -16.65 -14.50
N SER A 26 1.14 -17.03 -15.01
CA SER A 26 1.56 -18.44 -15.11
C SER A 26 1.67 -19.10 -13.73
N ALA A 27 2.30 -18.41 -12.77
CA ALA A 27 2.48 -18.92 -11.42
C ALA A 27 1.15 -19.09 -10.67
N ARG A 28 0.23 -18.12 -10.84
CA ARG A 28 -1.10 -18.15 -10.24
C ARG A 28 -1.97 -19.26 -10.82
N LEU A 29 -1.87 -19.53 -12.12
CA LEU A 29 -2.57 -20.62 -12.78
C LEU A 29 -2.08 -22.00 -12.29
N GLU A 30 -0.76 -22.17 -12.14
CA GLU A 30 -0.20 -23.40 -11.56
C GLU A 30 -0.62 -23.58 -10.10
N GLN A 31 -0.62 -22.50 -9.31
CA GLN A 31 -1.05 -22.53 -7.93
C GLN A 31 -2.53 -22.90 -7.82
N ALA A 32 -3.41 -22.28 -8.63
CA ALA A 32 -4.83 -22.59 -8.63
C ALA A 32 -5.11 -24.05 -9.00
N ALA A 33 -4.35 -24.62 -9.93
CA ALA A 33 -4.44 -26.03 -10.29
C ALA A 33 -4.01 -26.96 -9.13
N LYS A 34 -2.99 -26.58 -8.36
CA LYS A 34 -2.51 -27.35 -7.20
C LYS A 34 -3.42 -27.24 -5.99
N GLN A 35 -4.03 -26.09 -5.78
CA GLN A 35 -4.87 -25.78 -4.61
C GLN A 35 -6.35 -26.04 -4.84
N GLU A 36 -6.73 -26.49 -6.05
CA GLU A 36 -8.13 -26.72 -6.45
C GLU A 36 -9.05 -25.54 -6.13
N LEU A 37 -8.54 -24.31 -6.35
CA LEU A 37 -9.30 -23.10 -6.06
C LEU A 37 -10.55 -23.03 -6.93
N SER A 38 -11.64 -22.52 -6.34
CA SER A 38 -12.80 -22.16 -7.14
C SER A 38 -12.44 -21.03 -8.12
N TYR A 39 -13.16 -20.95 -9.24
CA TYR A 39 -12.93 -19.87 -10.21
C TYR A 39 -13.13 -18.48 -9.61
N ALA A 40 -14.05 -18.35 -8.64
CA ALA A 40 -14.31 -17.10 -7.94
C ALA A 40 -13.11 -16.71 -7.08
N ASP A 41 -12.59 -17.64 -6.27
CA ASP A 41 -11.44 -17.38 -5.38
C ASP A 41 -10.16 -17.08 -6.17
N PHE A 42 -9.96 -17.79 -7.29
CA PHE A 42 -8.83 -17.53 -8.18
C PHE A 42 -8.89 -16.10 -8.73
N LEU A 43 -10.04 -15.69 -9.26
CA LEU A 43 -10.20 -14.36 -9.85
C LEU A 43 -10.07 -13.25 -8.80
N ASP A 44 -10.65 -13.46 -7.61
CA ASP A 44 -10.55 -12.53 -6.49
C ASP A 44 -9.10 -12.32 -6.07
N GLN A 45 -8.34 -13.40 -5.83
CA GLN A 45 -6.92 -13.32 -5.48
C GLN A 45 -6.08 -12.63 -6.57
N LEU A 46 -6.38 -12.90 -7.84
CA LEU A 46 -5.66 -12.32 -8.97
C LEU A 46 -5.89 -10.80 -9.05
N LEU A 47 -7.13 -10.36 -8.89
CA LEU A 47 -7.50 -8.95 -8.92
C LEU A 47 -7.05 -8.20 -7.65
N ALA A 48 -7.12 -8.84 -6.48
CA ALA A 48 -6.62 -8.28 -5.22
C ALA A 48 -5.13 -7.92 -5.33
N GLY A 49 -4.31 -8.84 -5.86
CA GLY A 49 -2.88 -8.58 -6.08
C GLY A 49 -2.61 -7.40 -7.03
N GLU A 50 -3.43 -7.23 -8.07
CA GLU A 50 -3.32 -6.06 -8.95
C GLU A 50 -3.70 -4.76 -8.25
N ILE A 51 -4.79 -4.76 -7.47
CA ILE A 51 -5.25 -3.60 -6.71
C ILE A 51 -4.17 -3.18 -5.72
N ASP A 52 -3.57 -4.12 -4.99
CA ASP A 52 -2.49 -3.85 -4.04
C ASP A 52 -1.26 -3.25 -4.73
N SER A 53 -0.84 -3.83 -5.86
CA SER A 53 0.28 -3.32 -6.66
C SER A 53 0.04 -1.90 -7.17
N LYS A 54 -1.17 -1.61 -7.67
CA LYS A 54 -1.56 -0.26 -8.11
C LYS A 54 -1.61 0.72 -6.94
N THR A 55 -2.19 0.33 -5.83
CA THR A 55 -2.30 1.14 -4.61
C THR A 55 -0.91 1.49 -4.10
N TYR A 56 -0.01 0.51 -3.99
CA TYR A 56 1.38 0.73 -3.60
C TYR A 56 2.11 1.70 -4.54
N LYS A 57 2.05 1.48 -5.86
CA LYS A 57 2.67 2.39 -6.85
C LYS A 57 2.13 3.81 -6.74
N HIS A 58 0.83 3.96 -6.51
CA HIS A 58 0.20 5.26 -6.36
C HIS A 58 0.64 5.98 -5.07
N HIS A 59 0.78 5.26 -3.95
CA HIS A 59 1.35 5.81 -2.72
C HIS A 59 2.79 6.28 -2.93
N GLN A 60 3.65 5.46 -3.53
CA GLN A 60 5.04 5.82 -3.81
C GLN A 60 5.15 7.05 -4.71
N MET A 61 4.33 7.11 -5.76
CA MET A 61 4.24 8.27 -6.64
C MET A 61 3.85 9.54 -5.87
N ARG A 62 2.81 9.47 -5.03
CA ARG A 62 2.35 10.62 -4.22
C ARG A 62 3.44 11.12 -3.27
N ILE A 63 4.18 10.21 -2.62
CA ILE A 63 5.31 10.57 -1.76
C ILE A 63 6.41 11.26 -2.58
N ALA A 64 6.78 10.70 -3.74
CA ALA A 64 7.79 11.29 -4.62
C ALA A 64 7.37 12.69 -5.14
N MET A 65 6.10 12.86 -5.49
CA MET A 65 5.54 14.14 -5.95
C MET A 65 5.50 15.21 -4.86
N ALA A 66 5.40 14.81 -3.59
CA ALA A 66 5.39 15.76 -2.47
C ALA A 66 6.76 16.44 -2.23
N ARG A 67 7.84 15.90 -2.82
CA ARG A 67 9.20 16.47 -2.76
C ARG A 67 9.64 16.83 -1.33
N PHE A 68 9.31 15.97 -0.36
CA PHE A 68 9.75 16.17 1.01
C PHE A 68 11.27 16.23 1.07
N PRO A 69 11.87 17.20 1.81
CA PRO A 69 13.32 17.31 1.93
C PRO A 69 13.93 16.10 2.66
N PHE A 70 13.15 15.45 3.53
CA PHE A 70 13.53 14.24 4.25
C PHE A 70 12.30 13.34 4.42
N GLN A 71 12.51 12.02 4.34
CA GLN A 71 11.50 11.04 4.72
C GLN A 71 11.59 10.81 6.23
N LYS A 72 10.63 11.36 6.97
CA LYS A 72 10.47 11.12 8.42
C LYS A 72 9.26 10.22 8.62
N THR A 73 9.45 9.12 9.34
CA THR A 73 8.36 8.20 9.71
C THR A 73 8.19 8.18 11.21
N LEU A 74 7.01 7.78 11.70
CA LEU A 74 6.77 7.69 13.14
C LEU A 74 7.67 6.65 13.81
N GLU A 75 8.04 5.59 13.09
CA GLU A 75 8.98 4.55 13.56
C GLU A 75 10.39 5.11 13.78
N SER A 76 10.80 6.10 12.98
CA SER A 76 12.07 6.79 13.13
C SER A 76 12.07 7.87 14.23
N PHE A 77 10.94 8.12 14.89
CA PHE A 77 10.83 9.16 15.90
C PHE A 77 11.41 8.71 17.25
N GLU A 78 12.43 9.42 17.73
CA GLU A 78 13.06 9.14 19.01
C GLU A 78 12.31 9.82 20.16
N PHE A 79 11.32 9.13 20.74
CA PHE A 79 10.55 9.65 21.89
C PHE A 79 11.41 9.99 23.11
N LYS A 80 12.62 9.42 23.24
CA LYS A 80 13.56 9.78 24.31
C LYS A 80 14.08 11.21 24.20
N PHE A 81 14.13 11.77 22.98
CA PHE A 81 14.56 13.15 22.74
C PHE A 81 13.52 14.16 23.24
N GLN A 82 12.23 13.80 23.23
CA GLN A 82 11.15 14.62 23.74
C GLN A 82 10.27 13.81 24.73
N PRO A 83 10.69 13.70 26.00
CA PRO A 83 10.01 12.87 27.00
C PRO A 83 8.63 13.41 27.41
N SER A 84 8.27 14.65 27.05
CA SER A 84 6.94 15.21 27.30
C SER A 84 5.85 14.65 26.37
N ILE A 85 6.24 14.02 25.25
CA ILE A 85 5.30 13.40 24.32
C ILE A 85 4.98 11.97 24.81
N ASP A 86 3.69 11.70 25.06
CA ASP A 86 3.22 10.34 25.35
C ASP A 86 3.24 9.47 24.06
N PRO A 87 4.11 8.44 23.97
CA PRO A 87 4.16 7.58 22.79
C PRO A 87 2.87 6.78 22.58
N LYS A 88 2.12 6.50 23.64
CA LYS A 88 0.85 5.77 23.56
C LYS A 88 -0.21 6.62 22.84
N LEU A 89 -0.31 7.90 23.19
CA LEU A 89 -1.18 8.86 22.52
C LEU A 89 -0.81 8.98 21.04
N ILE A 90 0.48 9.15 20.71
CA ILE A 90 0.91 9.25 19.30
C ILE A 90 0.54 7.99 18.50
N ARG A 91 0.71 6.79 19.08
CA ARG A 91 0.29 5.54 18.43
C ARG A 91 -1.22 5.46 18.24
N GLU A 92 -2.01 5.96 19.19
CA GLU A 92 -3.46 6.05 19.03
C GLU A 92 -3.84 7.01 17.89
N LEU A 93 -3.26 8.21 17.86
CA LEU A 93 -3.51 9.18 16.79
C LEU A 93 -3.08 8.63 15.43
N ALA A 94 -1.97 7.87 15.37
CA ALA A 94 -1.49 7.23 14.15
C ALA A 94 -2.49 6.23 13.53
N THR A 95 -3.47 5.74 14.30
CA THR A 95 -4.56 4.89 13.75
C THR A 95 -5.53 5.66 12.87
N GLY A 96 -5.54 7.00 12.94
CA GLY A 96 -6.43 7.84 12.14
C GLY A 96 -7.90 7.81 12.58
N ARG A 97 -8.26 7.14 13.69
CA ARG A 97 -9.66 7.04 14.17
C ARG A 97 -10.34 8.40 14.34
N TYR A 98 -9.60 9.42 14.78
CA TYR A 98 -10.09 10.79 14.95
C TYR A 98 -10.66 11.38 13.64
N ILE A 99 -10.17 10.95 12.47
CA ILE A 99 -10.68 11.37 11.16
C ILE A 99 -12.11 10.86 10.96
N GLN A 100 -12.37 9.61 11.34
CA GLN A 100 -13.71 9.01 11.22
C GLN A 100 -14.70 9.63 12.20
N SER A 101 -14.24 9.98 13.40
CA SER A 101 -15.04 10.66 14.42
C SER A 101 -15.30 12.15 14.10
N GLY A 102 -14.55 12.74 13.17
CA GLY A 102 -14.59 14.18 12.90
C GLY A 102 -13.94 15.03 13.99
N ASP A 103 -13.07 14.43 14.79
CA ASP A 103 -12.37 15.11 15.89
C ASP A 103 -11.21 15.95 15.34
N ASN A 104 -11.00 17.12 15.95
CA ASN A 104 -9.88 18.00 15.58
C ASN A 104 -8.63 17.65 16.38
N LEU A 105 -7.48 17.60 15.70
CA LEU A 105 -6.17 17.50 16.34
C LEU A 105 -5.41 18.82 16.22
N LEU A 106 -4.85 19.27 17.33
CA LEU A 106 -4.00 20.45 17.40
C LEU A 106 -2.63 20.06 17.96
N PHE A 107 -1.58 20.28 17.18
CA PHE A 107 -0.20 20.14 17.63
C PHE A 107 0.29 21.49 18.13
N LEU A 108 0.59 21.58 19.43
CA LEU A 108 1.11 22.78 20.07
C LEU A 108 2.53 22.50 20.57
N GLY A 109 3.45 23.39 20.21
CA GLY A 109 4.81 23.38 20.71
C GLY A 109 5.38 24.80 20.67
N PRO A 110 6.36 25.12 21.52
CA PRO A 110 7.09 26.38 21.39
C PRO A 110 7.75 26.42 19.99
N PRO A 111 7.83 27.60 19.35
CA PRO A 111 8.59 27.74 18.11
C PRO A 111 10.06 27.38 18.38
N ASP A 112 10.71 26.73 17.42
CA ASP A 112 12.13 26.39 17.54
C ASP A 112 12.95 27.67 17.79
N PRO A 113 13.88 27.69 18.77
CA PRO A 113 14.73 28.85 19.03
C PRO A 113 15.74 29.14 17.91
N GLU A 114 15.93 28.22 16.96
CA GLU A 114 16.84 28.37 15.83
C GLU A 114 16.06 28.35 14.51
N THR A 115 15.50 29.51 14.17
CA THR A 115 15.45 30.01 12.79
C THR A 115 16.17 31.34 12.73
#